data_AF-A0A3B8NU32-F1
#
_entry.id   AF-A0A3B8NU32-F1
#
_cell.length_a   1.000
_cell.length_b   1.000
_cell.length_c   1.000
_cell.angle_alpha   90.00
_cell.angle_beta   90.00
_cell.angle_gamma   90.00
#
_symmetry.space_group_name_H-M   'P 1'
#
loop_
_entity.id
_entity.type
_entity.pdbx_description
1 polymer ?
#
loop_
_entity_poly.entity_id
_entity_poly.type
_entity_poly.pdbx_seq_one_letter_code
_entity_poly.pdbx_strand_id
1 'polypeptide(L)'
;MDPVAIQVEIDAINEQLATEEGQLEEQYKAAIDELEDLRVHKLIAESRYRELKEAYGDVFEAGMGAEAIMAILKTTNLEALRDELITEMHATSGQRRKKAIKRLRVIESFRNSGNRVEDMILSVLPVLPPELRPMVQLDGGRFATSDLNDLYRRVINRNNRLKRLMSLGAPEIIIRNEKRMLQEAVDALIDNGRRGRPIQGSHNHKLKSLSDLLRGKQGRFRQNLLGKRVDYSGRSVIVVGPELKMNECGLPKRMALELFKPFVMHRLVILGIAPNIKNAKRMVERARGEVWDILEDVIKDRPVLINRAPTLHRLGIQAFMPVLIEGNAIQIHPLVCSAFNADFDGDQMAVHVPLSRMAVL
;
A
#
# COMPACT_ATOMS: atom_id res chain seq x y z
N MET A 1 65.85 -61.93 -31.97
CA MET A 1 65.23 -60.62 -31.71
C MET A 1 66.24 -59.83 -30.90
N ASP A 2 66.57 -58.63 -31.36
CA ASP A 2 67.62 -57.79 -30.77
C ASP A 2 67.10 -57.18 -29.45
N PRO A 3 67.70 -57.50 -28.28
CA PRO A 3 67.23 -57.01 -26.98
C PRO A 3 67.19 -55.47 -26.90
N VAL A 4 68.05 -54.80 -27.67
CA VAL A 4 68.14 -53.34 -27.74
C VAL A 4 66.94 -52.74 -28.47
N ALA A 5 66.46 -53.40 -29.53
CA ALA A 5 65.30 -52.94 -30.29
C ALA A 5 64.00 -53.04 -29.47
N ILE A 6 63.87 -54.10 -28.66
CA ILE A 6 62.73 -54.28 -27.73
C ILE A 6 62.78 -53.22 -26.61
N GLN A 7 63.96 -52.90 -26.09
CA GLN A 7 64.10 -51.88 -25.04
C GLN A 7 63.73 -50.48 -25.55
N VAL A 8 64.10 -50.13 -26.78
CA VAL A 8 63.72 -48.85 -27.40
C VAL A 8 62.21 -48.76 -27.63
N GLU A 9 61.54 -49.85 -28.02
CA GLU A 9 60.08 -49.91 -28.11
C GLU A 9 59.41 -49.77 -26.74
N ILE A 10 59.94 -50.41 -25.69
CA ILE A 10 59.44 -50.29 -24.31
C ILE A 10 59.60 -48.85 -23.80
N ASP A 11 60.74 -48.21 -24.04
CA ASP A 11 61.00 -46.85 -23.61
C ASP A 11 60.08 -45.85 -24.34
N ALA A 12 59.84 -46.05 -25.64
CA ALA A 12 58.89 -45.24 -26.41
C ALA A 12 57.44 -45.40 -25.94
N ILE A 13 57.03 -46.62 -25.58
CA ILE A 13 55.69 -46.90 -25.02
C ILE A 13 55.56 -46.26 -23.63
N ASN A 14 56.59 -46.34 -22.78
CA ASN A 14 56.59 -45.70 -21.46
C ASN A 14 56.55 -44.17 -21.56
N GLU A 15 57.23 -43.58 -22.54
CA GLU A 15 57.20 -42.14 -22.79
C GLU A 15 55.83 -41.68 -23.32
N GLN A 16 55.18 -42.47 -24.17
CA GLN A 16 53.78 -42.26 -24.57
C GLN A 16 52.83 -42.37 -23.38
N LEU A 17 52.95 -43.41 -22.55
CA LEU A 17 52.15 -43.60 -21.34
C LEU A 17 52.31 -42.43 -20.36
N ALA A 18 53.54 -41.98 -20.10
CA ALA A 18 53.79 -40.84 -19.23
C ALA A 18 53.18 -39.54 -19.78
N THR A 19 53.17 -39.37 -21.09
CA THR A 19 52.55 -38.21 -21.75
C THR A 19 51.02 -38.27 -21.67
N GLU A 20 50.43 -39.44 -21.89
CA GLU A 20 48.98 -39.67 -21.74
C GLU A 20 48.53 -39.51 -20.28
N GLU A 21 49.29 -40.05 -19.31
CA GLU A 21 49.03 -39.87 -17.89
C GLU A 21 49.08 -38.39 -17.48
N GLY A 22 50.10 -37.65 -17.93
CA GLY A 22 50.20 -36.21 -17.66
C GLY A 22 49.02 -35.41 -18.24
N GLN A 23 48.57 -35.75 -19.45
CA GLN A 23 47.39 -35.12 -20.06
C GLN A 23 46.09 -35.46 -19.31
N LEU A 24 45.94 -36.71 -18.86
CA LEU A 24 44.81 -37.14 -18.04
C LEU A 24 44.78 -36.43 -16.69
N GLU A 25 45.91 -36.32 -16.00
CA GLU A 25 46.02 -35.59 -14.73
C GLU A 25 45.62 -34.12 -14.89
N GLU A 26 46.09 -33.45 -15.95
CA GLU A 26 45.74 -32.05 -16.21
C GLU A 26 44.25 -31.88 -16.52
N GLN A 27 43.65 -32.81 -17.28
CA GLN A 27 42.21 -32.83 -17.54
C GLN A 27 41.39 -33.05 -16.27
N TYR A 28 41.76 -34.01 -15.41
CA TYR A 28 41.08 -34.25 -14.15
C TYR A 28 41.20 -33.06 -13.20
N LYS A 29 42.37 -32.43 -13.14
CA LYS A 29 42.58 -31.24 -12.31
C LYS A 29 41.72 -30.08 -12.78
N ALA A 30 41.67 -29.83 -14.09
CA ALA A 30 40.79 -28.81 -14.66
C ALA A 30 39.29 -29.09 -14.36
N ALA A 31 38.86 -30.36 -14.44
CA ALA A 31 37.50 -30.76 -14.10
C ALA A 31 37.19 -30.57 -12.61
N ILE A 32 38.14 -30.87 -11.72
CA ILE A 32 38.01 -30.63 -10.27
C ILE A 32 37.90 -29.14 -9.99
N ASP A 33 38.80 -28.32 -10.54
CA ASP A 33 38.78 -26.86 -10.36
C ASP A 33 37.46 -26.25 -10.85
N GLU A 34 36.91 -26.78 -11.96
CA GLU A 34 35.62 -26.36 -12.50
C GLU A 34 34.45 -26.71 -11.58
N LEU A 35 34.47 -27.89 -10.96
CA LEU A 35 33.48 -28.32 -9.98
C LEU A 35 33.59 -27.52 -8.67
N GLU A 36 34.81 -27.25 -8.18
CA GLU A 36 35.02 -26.44 -6.97
C GLU A 36 34.56 -24.98 -7.15
N ASP A 37 34.66 -24.45 -8.38
CA ASP A 37 34.15 -23.12 -8.70
C ASP A 37 32.61 -23.06 -8.73
N LEU A 38 31.90 -24.20 -8.71
CA LEU A 38 30.44 -24.23 -8.57
C LEU A 38 30.03 -23.99 -7.11
N ARG A 39 29.63 -22.74 -6.82
CA ARG A 39 29.16 -22.32 -5.50
C ARG A 39 27.78 -21.68 -5.54
N VAL A 40 27.07 -21.76 -4.42
CA VAL A 40 25.78 -21.09 -4.22
C VAL A 40 25.95 -19.58 -4.46
N HIS A 41 24.98 -18.98 -5.16
CA HIS A 41 24.96 -17.58 -5.63
C HIS A 41 25.83 -17.25 -6.85
N LYS A 42 26.58 -18.22 -7.41
CA LYS A 42 27.29 -17.99 -8.66
C LYS A 42 26.31 -17.85 -9.83
N LEU A 43 26.50 -16.80 -10.63
CA LEU A 43 25.74 -16.60 -11.86
C LEU A 43 26.43 -17.34 -12.99
N ILE A 44 25.66 -18.15 -13.71
CA ILE A 44 26.13 -18.95 -14.84
C ILE A 44 25.36 -18.51 -16.09
N ALA A 45 26.07 -18.27 -17.19
CA ALA A 45 25.46 -17.95 -18.47
C ALA A 45 24.75 -19.18 -19.07
N GLU A 46 23.73 -18.97 -19.91
CA GLU A 46 22.91 -20.07 -20.45
C GLU A 46 23.72 -21.09 -21.26
N SER A 47 24.69 -20.65 -22.07
CA SER A 47 25.57 -21.57 -22.83
C SER A 47 26.38 -22.46 -21.89
N ARG A 48 27.03 -21.84 -20.91
CA ARG A 48 27.86 -22.52 -19.93
C ARG A 48 27.04 -23.45 -19.03
N TYR A 49 25.82 -23.07 -18.66
CA TYR A 49 24.93 -23.94 -17.91
C TYR A 49 24.58 -25.21 -18.67
N ARG A 50 24.39 -25.14 -19.99
CA ARG A 50 24.11 -26.34 -20.81
C ARG A 50 25.30 -27.28 -20.84
N GLU A 51 26.51 -26.74 -21.08
CA GLU A 51 27.75 -27.52 -21.04
C GLU A 51 27.94 -28.22 -19.68
N LEU A 52 27.80 -27.44 -18.59
CA LEU A 52 27.93 -27.97 -17.23
C LEU A 52 26.85 -29.01 -16.92
N LYS A 53 25.62 -28.81 -17.37
CA LYS A 53 24.53 -29.76 -17.14
C LYS A 53 24.73 -31.07 -17.91
N GLU A 54 25.33 -31.01 -19.08
CA GLU A 54 25.68 -32.19 -19.88
C GLU A 54 26.85 -32.96 -19.27
N ALA A 55 27.85 -32.25 -18.73
CA ALA A 55 29.03 -32.85 -18.09
C ALA A 55 28.78 -33.32 -16.65
N TYR A 56 28.07 -32.53 -15.84
CA TYR A 56 28.00 -32.66 -14.38
C TYR A 56 26.56 -32.54 -13.83
N GLY A 57 25.54 -32.89 -14.61
CA GLY A 57 24.14 -32.66 -14.28
C GLY A 57 23.66 -33.22 -12.93
N ASP A 58 24.30 -34.28 -12.43
CA ASP A 58 23.96 -34.92 -11.16
C ASP A 58 24.68 -34.30 -9.95
N VAL A 59 25.67 -33.43 -10.17
CA VAL A 59 26.55 -32.88 -9.12
C VAL A 59 26.04 -31.54 -8.59
N PHE A 60 25.37 -30.75 -9.43
CA PHE A 60 24.87 -29.43 -9.06
C PHE A 60 23.44 -29.18 -9.52
N GLU A 61 22.70 -28.41 -8.74
CA GLU A 61 21.39 -27.90 -9.13
C GLU A 61 21.48 -26.39 -9.38
N ALA A 62 21.07 -25.96 -10.57
CA ALA A 62 20.91 -24.54 -10.87
C ALA A 62 19.51 -24.26 -11.42
N GLY A 63 18.91 -23.20 -10.89
CA GLY A 63 17.60 -22.71 -11.30
C GLY A 63 17.64 -21.27 -11.77
N MET A 64 16.50 -20.79 -12.28
CA MET A 64 16.32 -19.41 -12.72
C MET A 64 15.08 -18.78 -12.09
N GLY A 65 15.09 -17.46 -11.91
CA GLY A 65 13.94 -16.67 -11.49
C GLY A 65 13.61 -16.80 -10.01
N ALA A 66 12.36 -16.54 -9.65
CA ALA A 66 11.91 -16.48 -8.25
C ALA A 66 12.01 -17.83 -7.53
N GLU A 67 11.86 -18.95 -8.25
CA GLU A 67 11.98 -20.31 -7.70
C GLU A 67 13.40 -20.59 -7.18
N ALA A 68 14.43 -20.20 -7.94
CA ALA A 68 15.83 -20.35 -7.54
C ALA A 68 16.14 -19.50 -6.30
N ILE A 69 15.64 -18.27 -6.25
CA ILE A 69 15.79 -17.40 -5.07
C ILE A 69 15.09 -18.02 -3.86
N MET A 70 13.89 -18.58 -4.02
CA MET A 70 13.16 -19.26 -2.95
C MET A 70 13.93 -20.47 -2.41
N ALA A 71 14.52 -21.29 -3.29
CA ALA A 71 15.35 -22.43 -2.88
C ALA A 71 16.55 -21.99 -2.04
N ILE A 72 17.27 -20.97 -2.50
CA ILE A 72 18.40 -20.36 -1.76
C ILE A 72 17.94 -19.87 -0.38
N LEU A 73 16.85 -19.09 -0.33
CA LEU A 73 16.33 -18.53 0.92
C LEU A 73 15.94 -19.62 1.93
N LYS A 74 15.32 -20.72 1.48
CA LYS A 74 14.97 -21.86 2.35
C LYS A 74 16.19 -22.54 2.96
N THR A 75 17.29 -22.62 2.23
CA THR A 75 18.55 -23.23 2.72
C THR A 75 19.37 -22.29 3.61
N THR A 76 19.01 -21.01 3.68
CA THR A 76 19.81 -20.01 4.38
C THR A 76 19.62 -20.09 5.90
N ASN A 77 20.69 -20.40 6.62
CA ASN A 77 20.71 -20.36 8.09
C ASN A 77 21.03 -18.94 8.59
N LEU A 78 20.04 -18.27 9.21
CA LEU A 78 20.18 -16.91 9.72
C LEU A 78 21.13 -16.78 10.91
N GLU A 79 21.29 -17.83 11.72
CA GLU A 79 22.20 -17.84 12.87
C GLU A 79 23.65 -17.86 12.38
N ALA A 80 23.97 -18.83 11.51
CA ALA A 80 25.30 -18.95 10.92
C ALA A 80 25.71 -17.68 10.17
N LEU A 81 24.79 -17.12 9.37
CA LEU A 81 25.06 -15.89 8.62
C LEU A 81 25.26 -14.67 9.54
N ARG A 82 24.59 -14.63 10.70
CA ARG A 82 24.79 -13.58 11.69
C ARG A 82 26.18 -13.67 12.32
N ASP A 83 26.61 -14.86 12.72
CA ASP A 83 27.92 -15.07 13.34
C ASP A 83 29.06 -14.77 12.34
N GLU A 84 28.88 -15.15 11.07
CA GLU A 84 29.79 -14.79 9.97
C GLU A 84 29.90 -13.26 9.83
N LEU A 85 28.76 -12.55 9.79
CA LEU A 85 28.74 -11.10 9.61
C LEU A 85 29.29 -10.33 10.82
N ILE A 86 29.13 -10.84 12.04
CA ILE A 86 29.76 -10.28 13.24
C ILE A 86 31.27 -10.41 13.11
N THR A 87 31.75 -11.58 12.73
CA THR A 87 33.18 -11.84 12.51
C THR A 87 33.73 -10.93 11.42
N GLU A 88 33.05 -10.82 10.28
CA GLU A 88 33.43 -9.92 9.18
C GLU A 88 33.44 -8.44 9.64
N MET A 89 32.47 -8.03 10.46
CA MET A 89 32.39 -6.68 11.00
C MET A 89 33.58 -6.33 11.91
N HIS A 90 34.06 -7.29 12.71
CA HIS A 90 35.23 -7.10 13.57
C HIS A 90 36.55 -7.20 12.81
N ALA A 91 36.64 -8.09 11.80
CA ALA A 91 37.86 -8.31 11.04
C ALA A 91 38.13 -7.24 9.96
N THR A 92 37.10 -6.55 9.46
CA THR A 92 37.22 -5.62 8.34
C THR A 92 36.98 -4.17 8.74
N SER A 93 37.55 -3.22 8.00
CA SER A 93 37.37 -1.79 8.21
C SER A 93 36.75 -1.09 6.99
N GLY A 94 36.35 0.18 7.16
CA GLY A 94 35.85 1.01 6.07
C GLY A 94 34.52 0.55 5.46
N GLN A 95 34.48 0.43 4.13
CA GLN A 95 33.25 0.15 3.37
C GLN A 95 32.73 -1.28 3.57
N ARG A 96 33.62 -2.25 3.75
CA ARG A 96 33.26 -3.67 3.97
C ARG A 96 32.52 -3.84 5.29
N ARG A 97 33.04 -3.24 6.36
CA ARG A 97 32.36 -3.14 7.67
C ARG A 97 30.98 -2.47 7.57
N LYS A 98 30.86 -1.35 6.84
CA LYS A 98 29.55 -0.68 6.63
C LYS A 98 28.53 -1.58 5.92
N LYS A 99 28.95 -2.38 4.93
CA LYS A 99 28.08 -3.35 4.26
C LYS A 99 27.66 -4.48 5.22
N ALA A 100 28.59 -5.03 5.99
CA ALA A 100 28.33 -6.05 6.99
C ALA A 100 27.30 -5.56 8.03
N ILE A 101 27.47 -4.35 8.57
CA ILE A 101 26.52 -3.73 9.52
C ILE A 101 25.11 -3.61 8.93
N LYS A 102 24.99 -3.17 7.67
CA LYS A 102 23.68 -3.05 7.00
C LYS A 102 23.00 -4.41 6.81
N ARG A 103 23.76 -5.44 6.42
CA ARG A 103 23.25 -6.82 6.27
C ARG A 103 22.84 -7.39 7.62
N LEU A 104 23.70 -7.25 8.63
CA LEU A 104 23.45 -7.71 9.99
C LEU A 104 22.16 -7.12 10.56
N ARG A 105 21.90 -5.82 10.33
CA ARG A 105 20.64 -5.17 10.74
C ARG A 105 19.40 -5.84 10.15
N VAL A 106 19.43 -6.22 8.87
CA VAL A 106 18.32 -6.93 8.23
C VAL A 106 18.16 -8.33 8.82
N ILE A 107 19.25 -9.06 9.02
CA ILE A 107 19.22 -10.43 9.56
C ILE A 107 18.71 -10.44 11.01
N GLU A 108 19.20 -9.53 11.85
CA GLU A 108 18.67 -9.37 13.21
C GLU A 108 17.19 -9.00 13.21
N SER A 109 16.73 -8.17 12.26
CA SER A 109 15.30 -7.83 12.16
C SER A 109 14.45 -9.06 11.80
N PHE A 110 14.92 -9.93 10.90
CA PHE A 110 14.24 -11.19 10.59
C PHE A 110 14.24 -12.14 11.79
N ARG A 111 15.38 -12.33 12.46
CA ARG A 111 15.50 -13.17 13.66
C ARG A 111 14.58 -12.71 14.78
N ASN A 112 14.58 -11.42 15.09
CA ASN A 112 13.77 -10.85 16.16
C ASN A 112 12.26 -10.88 15.86
N SER A 113 11.88 -10.81 14.58
CA SER A 113 10.47 -10.81 14.19
C SER A 113 9.85 -12.20 14.06
N GLY A 114 10.65 -13.26 14.01
CA GLY A 114 10.19 -14.64 13.79
C GLY A 114 9.64 -14.90 12.38
N ASN A 115 9.75 -13.93 11.47
CA ASN A 115 9.34 -14.09 10.08
C ASN A 115 10.35 -14.94 9.31
N ARG A 116 9.85 -15.82 8.45
CA ARG A 116 10.71 -16.63 7.59
C ARG A 116 11.12 -15.81 6.36
N VAL A 117 12.34 -16.03 5.88
CA VAL A 117 12.89 -15.24 4.76
C VAL A 117 12.23 -15.61 3.42
N GLU A 118 11.86 -16.87 3.25
CA GLU A 118 11.22 -17.37 2.04
C GLU A 118 9.81 -16.81 1.82
N ASP A 119 9.17 -16.26 2.86
CA ASP A 119 7.84 -15.62 2.77
C ASP A 119 7.87 -14.32 1.93
N MET A 120 9.05 -13.81 1.58
CA MET A 120 9.22 -12.74 0.59
C MET A 120 8.82 -13.18 -0.84
N ILE A 121 8.84 -14.49 -1.13
CA ILE A 121 8.44 -15.04 -2.42
C ILE A 121 6.98 -15.51 -2.33
N LEU A 122 6.10 -14.79 -3.03
CA LEU A 122 4.65 -15.04 -2.96
C LEU A 122 4.27 -16.28 -3.79
N SER A 123 3.83 -17.34 -3.11
CA SER A 123 3.19 -18.50 -3.73
C SER A 123 1.67 -18.34 -3.87
N VAL A 124 1.06 -17.60 -2.94
CA VAL A 124 -0.37 -17.30 -2.91
C VAL A 124 -0.54 -15.79 -2.87
N LEU A 125 -1.28 -15.26 -3.85
CA LEU A 125 -1.57 -13.83 -3.96
C LEU A 125 -3.00 -13.56 -3.45
N PRO A 126 -3.17 -12.79 -2.35
CA PRO A 126 -4.50 -12.44 -1.86
C PRO A 126 -5.21 -11.50 -2.83
N VAL A 127 -6.53 -11.64 -2.93
CA VAL A 127 -7.39 -10.78 -3.75
C VAL A 127 -8.23 -9.91 -2.85
N LEU A 128 -8.19 -8.60 -3.11
CA LEU A 128 -8.97 -7.63 -2.34
C LEU A 128 -10.49 -7.90 -2.48
N PRO A 129 -11.29 -7.77 -1.41
CA PRO A 129 -12.74 -7.92 -1.49
C PRO A 129 -13.38 -7.03 -2.57
N PRO A 130 -14.41 -7.51 -3.31
CA PRO A 130 -15.04 -6.75 -4.41
C PRO A 130 -15.50 -5.33 -4.04
N GLU A 131 -16.04 -5.16 -2.82
CA GLU A 131 -16.48 -3.85 -2.32
C GLU A 131 -15.37 -2.79 -2.26
N LEU A 132 -14.12 -3.20 -2.10
CA LEU A 132 -12.97 -2.30 -2.09
C LEU A 132 -12.39 -2.04 -3.50
N ARG A 133 -12.93 -2.72 -4.51
CA ARG A 133 -12.59 -2.57 -5.95
C ARG A 133 -13.87 -2.60 -6.81
N PRO A 134 -14.80 -1.65 -6.58
CA PRO A 134 -16.14 -1.73 -7.14
C PRO A 134 -16.14 -1.62 -8.68
N MET A 135 -17.18 -2.20 -9.26
CA MET A 135 -17.60 -1.99 -10.64
C MET A 135 -19.00 -1.39 -10.58
N VAL A 136 -19.13 -0.16 -11.07
CA VAL A 136 -20.38 0.61 -10.99
C VAL A 136 -20.91 0.80 -12.41
N GLN A 137 -22.17 0.45 -12.62
CA GLN A 137 -22.86 0.73 -13.87
C GLN A 137 -23.21 2.22 -13.94
N LEU A 138 -22.87 2.85 -15.05
CA LEU A 138 -23.23 4.23 -15.39
C LEU A 138 -24.45 4.24 -16.30
N ASP A 139 -25.10 5.40 -16.38
CA ASP A 139 -26.19 5.65 -17.32
C ASP A 139 -25.74 5.34 -18.76
N GLY A 140 -26.62 4.73 -19.54
CA GLY A 140 -26.31 4.30 -20.92
C GLY A 140 -25.55 2.97 -21.02
N GLY A 141 -25.59 2.13 -19.98
CA GLY A 141 -25.08 0.74 -20.04
C GLY A 141 -23.56 0.61 -19.97
N ARG A 142 -22.84 1.70 -19.70
CA ARG A 142 -21.38 1.69 -19.52
C ARG A 142 -21.02 1.23 -18.10
N PHE A 143 -19.82 0.70 -17.92
CA PHE A 143 -19.31 0.30 -16.61
C PHE A 143 -18.05 1.09 -16.26
N ALA A 144 -18.02 1.67 -15.06
CA ALA A 144 -16.82 2.21 -14.45
C ALA A 144 -16.22 1.14 -13.53
N THR A 145 -14.93 0.86 -13.67
CA THR A 145 -14.24 -0.14 -12.86
C THR A 145 -13.05 0.47 -12.14
N SER A 146 -12.75 -0.04 -10.96
CA SER A 146 -11.47 0.25 -10.31
C SER A 146 -10.29 -0.28 -11.13
N ASP A 147 -9.23 0.52 -11.28
CA ASP A 147 -7.96 0.12 -11.94
C ASP A 147 -7.40 -1.20 -11.41
N LEU A 148 -7.62 -1.50 -10.11
CA LEU A 148 -7.19 -2.76 -9.51
C LEU A 148 -7.78 -3.98 -10.22
N ASN A 149 -9.03 -3.90 -10.70
CA ASN A 149 -9.66 -5.01 -11.40
C ASN A 149 -8.90 -5.37 -12.68
N ASP A 150 -8.38 -4.36 -13.39
CA ASP A 150 -7.56 -4.58 -14.58
C ASP A 150 -6.21 -5.20 -14.24
N LEU A 151 -5.57 -4.78 -13.15
CA LEU A 151 -4.32 -5.36 -12.67
C LEU A 151 -4.51 -6.81 -12.21
N TYR A 152 -5.54 -7.11 -11.42
CA TYR A 152 -5.89 -8.48 -11.03
C TYR A 152 -6.20 -9.36 -12.24
N ARG A 153 -7.00 -8.85 -13.19
CA ARG A 153 -7.33 -9.58 -14.43
C ARG A 153 -6.07 -9.95 -15.21
N ARG A 154 -5.09 -9.05 -15.31
CA ARG A 154 -3.80 -9.34 -15.97
C ARG A 154 -3.05 -10.47 -15.25
N VAL A 155 -2.95 -10.44 -13.93
CA VAL A 155 -2.30 -11.50 -13.14
C VAL A 155 -2.99 -12.85 -13.37
N ILE A 156 -4.33 -12.89 -13.27
CA ILE A 156 -5.12 -14.11 -13.46
C ILE A 156 -4.91 -14.68 -14.87
N ASN A 157 -5.00 -13.83 -15.90
CA ASN A 157 -4.83 -14.27 -17.29
C ASN A 157 -3.42 -14.83 -17.55
N ARG A 158 -2.37 -14.19 -17.01
CA ARG A 158 -0.99 -14.67 -17.12
C ARG A 158 -0.77 -15.97 -16.37
N ASN A 159 -1.31 -16.09 -15.16
CA ASN A 159 -1.22 -17.31 -14.35
C ASN A 159 -1.93 -18.50 -15.04
N ASN A 160 -3.14 -18.29 -15.55
CA ASN A 160 -3.89 -19.33 -16.27
C ASN A 160 -3.18 -19.74 -17.57
N ARG A 161 -2.61 -18.78 -18.29
CA ARG A 161 -1.81 -19.04 -19.49
C ARG A 161 -0.54 -19.84 -19.16
N LEU A 162 0.18 -19.48 -18.10
CA LEU A 162 1.36 -20.22 -17.65
C LEU A 162 1.00 -21.67 -17.29
N LYS A 163 -0.07 -21.88 -16.51
CA LYS A 163 -0.56 -23.23 -16.19
C LYS A 163 -0.85 -24.06 -17.44
N ARG A 164 -1.51 -23.45 -18.43
CA ARG A 164 -1.82 -24.13 -19.72
C ARG A 164 -0.56 -24.47 -20.51
N LEU A 165 0.42 -23.56 -20.56
CA LEU A 165 1.69 -23.81 -21.25
C LEU A 165 2.48 -24.95 -20.60
N MET A 166 2.49 -25.01 -19.27
CA MET A 166 3.11 -26.12 -18.53
C MET A 166 2.40 -27.45 -18.80
N SER A 167 1.06 -27.49 -18.80
CA SER A 167 0.31 -28.73 -19.09
C SER A 167 0.50 -29.26 -20.50
N LEU A 168 0.80 -28.37 -21.46
CA LEU A 168 1.04 -28.74 -22.86
C LEU A 168 2.50 -29.12 -23.14
N GLY A 169 3.39 -29.07 -22.13
CA GLY A 169 4.82 -29.32 -22.33
C GLY A 169 5.48 -28.30 -23.25
N ALA A 170 5.04 -27.03 -23.20
CA ALA A 170 5.61 -25.99 -24.05
C ALA A 170 7.13 -25.83 -23.80
N PRO A 171 7.92 -25.45 -24.81
CA PRO A 171 9.36 -25.23 -24.66
C PRO A 171 9.70 -24.30 -23.49
N GLU A 172 10.82 -24.58 -22.80
CA GLU A 172 11.23 -23.83 -21.61
C GLU A 172 11.33 -22.32 -21.85
N ILE A 173 11.78 -21.89 -23.03
CA ILE A 173 11.91 -20.47 -23.39
C ILE A 173 10.55 -19.76 -23.29
N ILE A 174 9.48 -20.41 -23.74
CA ILE A 174 8.12 -19.86 -23.70
C ILE A 174 7.63 -19.80 -22.25
N ILE A 175 7.86 -20.85 -21.48
CA ILE A 175 7.51 -20.90 -20.05
C ILE A 175 8.26 -19.80 -19.28
N ARG A 176 9.57 -19.63 -19.50
CA ARG A 176 10.40 -18.60 -18.87
C ARG A 176 9.89 -17.19 -19.20
N ASN A 177 9.54 -16.93 -20.45
CA ASN A 177 8.96 -15.64 -20.83
C ASN A 177 7.60 -15.42 -20.15
N GLU A 178 6.74 -16.43 -20.06
CA GLU A 178 5.44 -16.28 -19.38
C GLU A 178 5.61 -16.09 -17.86
N LYS A 179 6.58 -16.77 -17.22
CA LYS A 179 6.96 -16.52 -15.81
C LYS A 179 7.41 -15.07 -15.62
N ARG A 180 8.23 -14.51 -16.52
CA ARG A 180 8.62 -13.08 -16.50
C ARG A 180 7.41 -12.17 -16.61
N MET A 181 6.49 -12.44 -17.54
CA MET A 181 5.28 -11.63 -17.72
C MET A 181 4.34 -11.70 -16.52
N LEU A 182 4.25 -12.86 -15.85
CA LEU A 182 3.49 -13.02 -14.61
C LEU A 182 4.13 -12.19 -13.48
N GLN A 183 5.45 -12.23 -13.33
CA GLN A 183 6.17 -11.39 -12.37
C GLN A 183 5.89 -9.90 -12.61
N GLU A 184 5.96 -9.43 -13.85
CA GLU A 184 5.67 -8.04 -14.20
C GLU A 184 4.21 -7.64 -13.90
N ALA A 185 3.26 -8.57 -14.07
CA ALA A 185 1.86 -8.33 -13.74
C ALA A 185 1.66 -8.21 -12.21
N VAL A 186 2.35 -9.03 -11.41
CA VAL A 186 2.31 -8.95 -9.95
C VAL A 186 3.02 -7.69 -9.46
N ASP A 187 4.18 -7.35 -10.02
CA ASP A 187 4.91 -6.11 -9.73
C ASP A 187 4.00 -4.89 -9.94
N ALA A 188 3.27 -4.86 -11.06
CA ALA A 188 2.34 -3.77 -11.37
C ALA A 188 1.11 -3.73 -10.46
N LEU A 189 0.60 -4.88 -10.00
CA LEU A 189 -0.49 -4.93 -9.03
C LEU A 189 -0.06 -4.33 -7.67
N ILE A 190 1.14 -4.66 -7.20
CA ILE A 190 1.66 -4.22 -5.91
C ILE A 190 2.09 -2.75 -5.97
N ASP A 191 2.96 -2.38 -6.91
CA ASP A 191 3.55 -1.03 -7.03
C ASP A 191 3.84 -0.69 -8.50
N ASN A 192 2.81 -0.20 -9.21
CA ASN A 192 2.89 0.08 -10.65
C ASN A 192 3.88 1.20 -10.96
N GLY A 193 4.84 0.94 -11.85
CA GLY A 193 5.85 1.90 -12.27
C GLY A 193 7.07 1.98 -11.35
N ARG A 194 7.18 1.13 -10.32
CA ARG A 194 8.42 0.98 -9.55
C ARG A 194 9.55 0.40 -10.39
N ARG A 195 9.21 -0.51 -11.31
CA ARG A 195 10.14 -1.15 -12.24
C ARG A 195 9.62 -1.00 -13.65
N GLY A 196 10.47 -0.48 -14.55
CA GLY A 196 10.13 -0.30 -15.96
C GLY A 196 9.04 0.74 -16.20
N ARG A 197 8.40 0.65 -17.37
CA ARG A 197 7.30 1.54 -17.74
C ARG A 197 6.01 1.13 -17.02
N PRO A 198 5.25 2.08 -16.45
CA PRO A 198 4.01 1.76 -15.78
C PRO A 198 2.98 1.19 -16.76
N ILE A 199 2.16 0.25 -16.29
CA ILE A 199 1.02 -0.22 -17.06
C ILE A 199 -0.03 0.89 -17.15
N GLN A 200 -0.39 1.22 -18.38
CA GLN A 200 -1.41 2.21 -18.70
C GLN A 200 -2.72 1.51 -19.10
N GLY A 201 -3.83 2.14 -18.70
CA GLY A 201 -5.18 1.76 -19.09
C GLY A 201 -5.65 2.53 -20.33
N SER A 202 -6.97 2.65 -20.47
CA SER A 202 -7.56 3.50 -21.51
C SER A 202 -7.08 4.95 -21.38
N HIS A 203 -6.95 5.64 -22.50
CA HIS A 203 -6.51 7.05 -22.59
C HIS A 203 -5.15 7.33 -21.92
N ASN A 204 -4.23 6.36 -21.97
CA ASN A 204 -2.85 6.50 -21.48
C ASN A 204 -2.73 6.80 -19.97
N HIS A 205 -3.82 6.62 -19.22
CA HIS A 205 -3.87 6.79 -17.77
C HIS A 205 -3.08 5.69 -17.07
N LYS A 206 -2.17 6.06 -16.15
CA LYS A 206 -1.46 5.09 -15.31
C LYS A 206 -2.43 4.42 -14.35
N LEU A 207 -2.54 3.09 -14.42
CA LEU A 207 -3.38 2.33 -13.49
C LEU A 207 -2.87 2.47 -12.05
N LYS A 208 -3.76 2.76 -11.10
CA LYS A 208 -3.41 2.84 -9.67
C LYS A 208 -3.24 1.44 -9.06
N SER A 209 -2.09 1.21 -8.44
CA SER A 209 -1.73 -0.04 -7.75
C SER A 209 -2.17 -0.06 -6.29
N LEU A 210 -1.98 -1.19 -5.60
CA LEU A 210 -2.27 -1.31 -4.16
C LEU A 210 -1.46 -0.31 -3.33
N SER A 211 -0.18 -0.09 -3.68
CA SER A 211 0.67 0.89 -2.99
C SER A 211 0.19 2.33 -3.21
N ASP A 212 -0.32 2.65 -4.41
CA ASP A 212 -0.86 3.98 -4.72
C ASP A 212 -2.12 4.31 -3.90
N LEU A 213 -2.90 3.30 -3.50
CA LEU A 213 -4.05 3.52 -2.61
C LEU A 213 -3.65 3.95 -1.20
N LEU A 214 -2.41 3.68 -0.77
CA LEU A 214 -1.91 4.05 0.54
C LEU A 214 -1.14 5.36 0.51
N ARG A 215 -0.41 5.65 -0.57
CA ARG A 215 0.51 6.79 -0.69
C ARG A 215 -0.16 8.03 -1.29
N GLY A 216 0.48 9.18 -1.06
CA GLY A 216 0.10 10.45 -1.69
C GLY A 216 -1.06 11.17 -1.02
N LYS A 217 -1.42 12.35 -1.54
CA LYS A 217 -2.50 13.21 -1.01
C LYS A 217 -3.88 12.55 -1.11
N GLN A 218 -4.10 11.78 -2.20
CA GLN A 218 -5.33 11.02 -2.44
C GLN A 218 -5.30 9.61 -1.81
N GLY A 219 -4.22 9.24 -1.13
CA GLY A 219 -4.10 7.95 -0.47
C GLY A 219 -4.97 7.85 0.78
N ARG A 220 -5.33 6.62 1.16
CA ARG A 220 -6.25 6.36 2.29
C ARG A 220 -5.78 6.98 3.60
N PHE A 221 -4.47 6.98 3.89
CA PHE A 221 -3.95 7.58 5.11
C PHE A 221 -4.28 9.07 5.23
N ARG A 222 -4.07 9.85 4.16
CA ARG A 222 -4.26 11.30 4.21
C ARG A 222 -5.72 11.70 4.01
N GLN A 223 -6.39 11.11 3.03
CA GLN A 223 -7.72 11.56 2.64
C GLN A 223 -8.87 10.90 3.41
N ASN A 224 -8.68 9.67 3.90
CA ASN A 224 -9.76 8.89 4.51
C ASN A 224 -9.54 8.59 5.99
N LEU A 225 -8.29 8.52 6.47
CA LEU A 225 -8.02 8.30 7.88
C LEU A 225 -7.94 9.61 8.66
N LEU A 226 -7.05 10.53 8.26
CA LEU A 226 -6.83 11.80 8.95
C LEU A 226 -7.96 12.82 8.71
N GLY A 227 -8.49 12.88 7.50
CA GLY A 227 -9.68 13.66 7.17
C GLY A 227 -10.85 12.76 6.84
N LYS A 228 -12.06 13.12 7.27
CA LYS A 228 -13.31 12.47 6.86
C LYS A 228 -14.39 13.51 6.66
N ARG A 229 -15.36 13.18 5.81
CA ARG A 229 -16.65 13.88 5.84
C ARG A 229 -17.37 13.48 7.11
N VAL A 230 -17.97 14.45 7.79
CA VAL A 230 -18.62 14.25 9.09
C VAL A 230 -20.08 14.67 8.97
N ASP A 231 -20.94 13.87 9.58
CA ASP A 231 -22.35 14.22 9.74
C ASP A 231 -22.51 15.35 10.78
N TYR A 232 -23.73 15.87 10.95
CA TYR A 232 -24.02 16.97 11.87
C TYR A 232 -23.14 18.20 11.62
N SER A 233 -22.90 18.49 10.34
CA SER A 233 -22.13 19.63 9.90
C SER A 233 -22.82 20.40 8.78
N GLY A 234 -22.53 21.70 8.71
CA GLY A 234 -23.09 22.61 7.72
C GLY A 234 -22.05 23.65 7.29
N ARG A 235 -22.32 24.38 6.22
CA ARG A 235 -21.49 25.50 5.77
C ARG A 235 -22.38 26.61 5.23
N SER A 236 -22.05 27.86 5.55
CA SER A 236 -22.65 29.02 4.90
C SER A 236 -21.67 30.19 4.85
N VAL A 237 -22.03 31.21 4.09
CA VAL A 237 -21.33 32.51 4.05
C VAL A 237 -21.45 33.18 5.41
N ILE A 238 -20.38 33.86 5.83
CA ILE A 238 -20.37 34.63 7.06
C ILE A 238 -20.70 36.10 6.82
N VAL A 239 -21.36 36.70 7.81
CA VAL A 239 -21.63 38.14 7.89
C VAL A 239 -21.28 38.64 9.28
N VAL A 240 -21.07 39.95 9.42
CA VAL A 240 -20.73 40.55 10.71
C VAL A 240 -21.95 40.57 11.64
N GLY A 241 -21.77 40.13 12.89
CA GLY A 241 -22.78 40.20 13.95
C GLY A 241 -22.29 41.07 15.11
N PRO A 242 -22.39 42.41 15.02
CA PRO A 242 -21.83 43.31 16.02
C PRO A 242 -22.59 43.28 17.37
N GLU A 243 -23.84 42.86 17.37
CA GLU A 243 -24.71 42.75 18.56
C GLU A 243 -24.49 41.46 19.36
N LEU A 244 -23.74 40.50 18.80
CA LEU A 244 -23.46 39.22 19.46
C LEU A 244 -22.47 39.42 20.60
N LYS A 245 -22.53 38.57 21.63
CA LYS A 245 -21.42 38.47 22.59
C LYS A 245 -20.27 37.69 21.98
N MET A 246 -19.07 37.84 22.55
CA MET A 246 -17.87 37.16 22.06
C MET A 246 -17.99 35.62 22.05
N ASN A 247 -18.81 35.05 22.93
CA ASN A 247 -19.08 33.61 23.02
C ASN A 247 -20.29 33.16 22.20
N GLU A 248 -20.93 34.05 21.44
CA GLU A 248 -22.16 33.76 20.68
C GLU A 248 -21.87 33.78 19.16
N CYS A 249 -22.65 33.01 18.41
CA CYS A 249 -22.68 33.06 16.95
C CYS A 249 -24.14 33.05 16.46
N GLY A 250 -24.46 33.82 15.43
CA GLY A 250 -25.78 33.75 14.82
C GLY A 250 -25.87 32.57 13.85
N LEU A 251 -26.77 31.62 14.11
CA LEU A 251 -27.00 30.45 13.28
C LEU A 251 -28.36 30.56 12.57
N PRO A 252 -28.39 30.46 11.22
CA PRO A 252 -29.64 30.48 10.47
C PRO A 252 -30.63 29.42 10.94
N LYS A 253 -31.88 29.80 11.18
CA LYS A 253 -32.96 28.90 11.63
C LYS A 253 -33.05 27.60 10.83
N ARG A 254 -32.98 27.68 9.49
CA ARG A 254 -33.02 26.49 8.62
C ARG A 254 -31.82 25.57 8.79
N MET A 255 -30.63 26.14 8.94
CA MET A 255 -29.41 25.37 9.18
C MET A 255 -29.45 24.70 10.54
N ALA A 256 -29.81 25.45 11.58
CA ALA A 256 -29.96 24.95 12.94
C ALA A 256 -30.98 23.80 12.99
N LEU A 257 -32.12 23.93 12.32
CA LEU A 257 -33.14 22.89 12.30
C LEU A 257 -32.63 21.54 11.75
N GLU A 258 -31.84 21.56 10.66
CA GLU A 258 -31.30 20.33 10.09
C GLU A 258 -30.16 19.76 10.95
N LEU A 259 -29.28 20.62 11.48
CA LEU A 259 -28.16 20.23 12.35
C LEU A 259 -28.64 19.59 13.66
N PHE A 260 -29.71 20.12 14.26
CA PHE A 260 -30.25 19.65 15.53
C PHE A 260 -31.46 18.72 15.38
N LYS A 261 -31.76 18.28 14.16
CA LYS A 261 -32.98 17.52 13.81
C LYS A 261 -33.29 16.35 14.75
N PRO A 262 -32.34 15.45 15.11
CA PRO A 262 -32.66 14.35 16.02
C PRO A 262 -33.02 14.82 17.43
N PHE A 263 -32.42 15.91 17.92
CA PHE A 263 -32.69 16.47 19.24
C PHE A 263 -34.09 17.08 19.31
N VAL A 264 -34.47 17.84 18.28
CA VAL A 264 -35.83 18.41 18.16
C VAL A 264 -36.87 17.29 18.06
N MET A 265 -36.62 16.27 17.22
CA MET A 265 -37.51 15.13 17.08
C MET A 265 -37.72 14.38 18.41
N HIS A 266 -36.65 14.19 19.19
CA HIS A 266 -36.73 13.55 20.50
C HIS A 266 -37.55 14.40 21.50
N ARG A 267 -37.30 15.72 21.53
CA ARG A 267 -38.00 16.64 22.44
C ARG A 267 -39.49 16.75 22.13
N LEU A 268 -39.87 16.78 20.83
CA LEU A 268 -41.26 16.74 20.37
C LEU A 268 -42.03 15.52 20.89
N VAL A 269 -41.37 14.35 20.96
CA VAL A 269 -41.99 13.12 21.47
C VAL A 269 -42.10 13.14 22.99
N ILE A 270 -41.06 13.60 23.69
CA ILE A 270 -41.06 13.71 25.16
C ILE A 270 -42.15 14.66 25.66
N LEU A 271 -42.36 15.77 24.96
CA LEU A 271 -43.38 16.77 25.31
C LEU A 271 -44.80 16.33 24.90
N GLY A 272 -44.96 15.16 24.27
CA GLY A 272 -46.27 14.66 23.80
C GLY A 272 -46.85 15.39 22.59
N ILE A 273 -46.12 16.35 22.01
CA ILE A 273 -46.55 17.12 20.83
C ILE A 273 -46.60 16.22 19.58
N ALA A 274 -45.64 15.29 19.48
CA ALA A 274 -45.63 14.26 18.46
C ALA A 274 -45.86 12.87 19.10
N PRO A 275 -46.83 12.08 18.61
CA PRO A 275 -47.12 10.77 19.22
C PRO A 275 -46.06 9.71 18.93
N ASN A 276 -45.23 9.88 17.90
CA ASN A 276 -44.13 8.98 17.58
C ASN A 276 -43.03 9.69 16.76
N ILE A 277 -41.86 9.05 16.64
CA ILE A 277 -40.70 9.60 15.95
C ILE A 277 -40.94 9.85 14.45
N LYS A 278 -41.79 9.05 13.79
CA LYS A 278 -42.12 9.22 12.37
C LYS A 278 -42.95 10.49 12.15
N ASN A 279 -43.92 10.77 13.03
CA ASN A 279 -44.71 11.99 12.99
C ASN A 279 -43.86 13.20 13.38
N ALA A 280 -42.97 13.08 14.38
CA ALA A 280 -42.00 14.12 14.71
C ALA A 280 -41.12 14.48 13.50
N LYS A 281 -40.62 13.48 12.77
CA LYS A 281 -39.85 13.70 11.53
C LYS A 281 -40.65 14.50 10.49
N ARG A 282 -41.91 14.14 10.24
CA ARG A 282 -42.80 14.86 9.30
C ARG A 282 -43.09 16.30 9.76
N MET A 283 -43.24 16.52 11.07
CA MET A 283 -43.45 17.87 11.62
C MET A 283 -42.23 18.76 11.40
N VAL A 284 -41.03 18.22 11.61
CA VAL A 284 -39.76 18.92 11.36
C VAL A 284 -39.56 19.19 9.86
N GLU A 285 -39.80 18.21 8.99
CA GLU A 285 -39.69 18.39 7.53
C GLU A 285 -40.66 19.43 6.96
N ARG A 286 -41.83 19.60 7.59
CA ARG A 286 -42.83 20.62 7.25
C ARG A 286 -42.61 21.96 7.96
N ALA A 287 -41.61 22.07 8.83
CA ALA A 287 -41.29 23.27 9.61
C ALA A 287 -42.52 23.90 10.29
N ARG A 288 -43.32 23.08 11.00
CA ARG A 288 -44.49 23.59 11.74
C ARG A 288 -44.07 24.58 12.84
N GLY A 289 -44.99 25.47 13.24
CA GLY A 289 -44.73 26.53 14.23
C GLY A 289 -44.10 26.00 15.52
N GLU A 290 -44.62 24.90 16.07
CA GLU A 290 -44.18 24.35 17.36
C GLU A 290 -42.72 23.84 17.35
N VAL A 291 -42.16 23.63 16.16
CA VAL A 291 -40.78 23.15 15.98
C VAL A 291 -39.78 24.24 16.34
N TRP A 292 -40.12 25.51 16.11
CA TRP A 292 -39.20 26.63 16.33
C TRP A 292 -38.97 26.89 17.82
N ASP A 293 -40.02 26.82 18.64
CA ASP A 293 -39.94 26.98 20.10
C ASP A 293 -39.05 25.89 20.71
N ILE A 294 -39.23 24.65 20.23
CA ILE A 294 -38.43 23.50 20.69
C ILE A 294 -36.98 23.62 20.22
N LEU A 295 -36.74 24.12 19.01
CA LEU A 295 -35.39 24.33 18.49
C LEU A 295 -34.63 25.34 19.36
N GLU A 296 -35.29 26.43 19.77
CA GLU A 296 -34.69 27.43 20.64
C GLU A 296 -34.31 26.84 22.00
N ASP A 297 -35.18 26.02 22.59
CA ASP A 297 -34.89 25.33 23.86
C ASP A 297 -33.75 24.31 23.76
N VAL A 298 -33.65 23.58 22.64
CA VAL A 298 -32.58 22.58 22.43
C VAL A 298 -31.20 23.23 22.27
N ILE A 299 -31.15 24.45 21.76
CA ILE A 299 -29.90 25.14 21.41
C ILE A 299 -29.25 25.84 22.61
N LYS A 300 -30.04 26.31 23.59
CA LYS A 300 -29.58 27.13 24.73
C LYS A 300 -28.39 26.54 25.50
N ASP A 301 -28.29 25.22 25.61
CA ASP A 301 -27.25 24.54 26.40
C ASP A 301 -26.23 23.78 25.54
N ARG A 302 -26.15 24.08 24.22
CA ARG A 302 -25.31 23.33 23.29
C ARG A 302 -24.43 24.24 22.43
N PRO A 303 -23.11 24.27 22.65
CA PRO A 303 -22.21 25.00 21.78
C PRO A 303 -22.10 24.32 20.41
N VAL A 304 -21.73 25.12 19.41
CA VAL A 304 -21.34 24.65 18.08
C VAL A 304 -19.91 25.04 17.79
N LEU A 305 -19.20 24.21 17.03
CA LEU A 305 -17.84 24.51 16.59
C LEU A 305 -17.88 25.19 15.23
N ILE A 306 -17.30 26.38 15.13
CA ILE A 306 -17.12 27.11 13.87
C ILE A 306 -15.68 26.96 13.41
N ASN A 307 -15.50 26.66 12.13
CA ASN A 307 -14.20 26.48 11.50
C ASN A 307 -14.13 27.21 10.15
N ARG A 308 -13.00 27.88 9.88
CA ARG A 308 -12.65 28.43 8.57
C ARG A 308 -11.43 27.70 8.00
N ALA A 309 -11.54 27.26 6.75
CA ALA A 309 -10.40 26.69 6.03
C ALA A 309 -9.62 27.80 5.31
N PRO A 310 -8.28 27.75 5.27
CA PRO A 310 -7.40 26.76 5.90
C PRO A 310 -7.20 26.99 7.42
N THR A 311 -7.24 25.93 8.21
CA THR A 311 -6.98 25.99 9.65
C THR A 311 -5.47 25.97 9.94
N LEU A 312 -4.88 27.14 10.19
CA LEU A 312 -3.43 27.29 10.40
C LEU A 312 -2.99 27.00 11.85
N HIS A 313 -3.86 27.27 12.81
CA HIS A 313 -3.61 27.08 14.23
C HIS A 313 -4.92 26.74 14.95
N ARG A 314 -4.83 26.33 16.23
CA ARG A 314 -5.99 25.89 17.01
C ARG A 314 -7.15 26.88 17.05
N LEU A 315 -6.89 28.19 17.06
CA LEU A 315 -7.93 29.23 17.10
C LEU A 315 -8.72 29.36 15.78
N GLY A 316 -8.34 28.63 14.72
CA GLY A 316 -9.15 28.51 13.51
C GLY A 316 -10.37 27.59 13.69
N ILE A 317 -10.52 26.97 14.87
CA ILE A 317 -11.73 26.29 15.32
C ILE A 317 -12.08 26.82 16.71
N GLN A 318 -13.28 27.37 16.89
CA GLN A 318 -13.74 27.86 18.19
C GLN A 318 -15.19 27.45 18.45
N ALA A 319 -15.54 27.34 19.73
CA ALA A 319 -16.89 26.99 20.17
C ALA A 319 -17.69 28.26 20.47
N PHE A 320 -18.95 28.30 20.03
CA PHE A 320 -19.86 29.41 20.26
C PHE A 320 -21.25 28.90 20.67
N MET A 321 -21.97 29.68 21.46
CA MET A 321 -23.37 29.46 21.76
C MET A 321 -24.22 29.96 20.57
N PRO A 322 -25.05 29.11 19.95
CA PRO A 322 -25.83 29.53 18.79
C PRO A 322 -26.99 30.43 19.22
N VAL A 323 -27.13 31.56 18.54
CA VAL A 323 -28.31 32.43 18.59
C VAL A 323 -29.07 32.24 17.28
N LEU A 324 -30.36 31.93 17.36
CA LEU A 324 -31.17 31.74 16.16
C LEU A 324 -31.39 33.08 15.45
N ILE A 325 -31.01 33.14 14.18
CA ILE A 325 -31.18 34.34 13.34
C ILE A 325 -32.01 34.03 12.09
N GLU A 326 -32.65 35.07 11.57
CA GLU A 326 -33.28 35.04 10.26
C GLU A 326 -32.25 35.14 9.13
N GLY A 327 -32.61 34.64 7.95
CA GLY A 327 -31.73 34.59 6.77
C GLY A 327 -30.96 33.28 6.64
N ASN A 328 -29.89 33.31 5.83
CA ASN A 328 -29.11 32.11 5.46
C ASN A 328 -27.61 32.21 5.81
N ALA A 329 -27.12 33.38 6.23
CA ALA A 329 -25.72 33.62 6.53
C ALA A 329 -25.43 33.44 8.02
N ILE A 330 -24.24 32.93 8.36
CA ILE A 330 -23.80 32.78 9.75
C ILE A 330 -23.29 34.14 10.22
N GLN A 331 -23.75 34.62 11.38
CA GLN A 331 -23.19 35.83 11.99
C GLN A 331 -22.05 35.45 12.93
N ILE A 332 -20.91 36.12 12.77
CA ILE A 332 -19.75 35.96 13.65
C ILE A 332 -19.38 37.29 14.31
N HIS A 333 -18.83 37.18 15.52
CA HIS A 333 -18.36 38.33 16.27
C HIS A 333 -17.12 38.96 15.59
N PRO A 334 -17.05 40.29 15.41
CA PRO A 334 -15.94 40.92 14.68
C PRO A 334 -14.56 40.68 15.31
N LEU A 335 -14.47 40.56 16.64
CA LEU A 335 -13.19 40.31 17.34
C LEU A 335 -12.59 38.93 17.05
N VAL A 336 -13.38 37.93 16.66
CA VAL A 336 -12.85 36.59 16.36
C VAL A 336 -12.32 36.46 14.94
N CYS A 337 -12.62 37.42 14.06
CA CYS A 337 -12.18 37.41 12.66
C CYS A 337 -10.66 37.35 12.52
N SER A 338 -9.91 38.01 13.41
CA SER A 338 -8.44 37.97 13.41
C SER A 338 -7.89 36.56 13.59
N ALA A 339 -8.50 35.78 14.50
CA ALA A 339 -8.12 34.39 14.75
C ALA A 339 -8.50 33.46 13.59
N PHE A 340 -9.65 33.69 12.94
CA PHE A 340 -10.04 32.91 11.76
C PHE A 340 -9.35 33.37 10.47
N ASN A 341 -8.65 34.51 10.52
CA ASN A 341 -8.19 35.27 9.36
C ASN A 341 -9.32 35.48 8.34
N ALA A 342 -10.52 35.80 8.84
CA ALA A 342 -11.74 35.87 8.07
C ALA A 342 -12.08 37.32 7.70
N ASP A 343 -12.58 37.51 6.48
CA ASP A 343 -13.20 38.74 6.02
C ASP A 343 -14.67 38.48 5.64
N PHE A 344 -15.36 39.50 5.13
CA PHE A 344 -16.80 39.43 4.83
C PHE A 344 -17.09 39.66 3.34
N ASP A 345 -16.18 39.22 2.46
CA ASP A 345 -16.29 39.40 1.01
C ASP A 345 -16.91 38.19 0.26
N GLY A 346 -17.35 37.18 1.02
CA GLY A 346 -17.87 35.91 0.49
C GLY A 346 -17.31 34.67 1.18
N ASP A 347 -16.41 34.87 2.15
CA ASP A 347 -15.89 33.85 3.04
C ASP A 347 -16.97 32.92 3.61
N GLN A 348 -16.63 31.63 3.73
CA GLN A 348 -17.52 30.59 4.23
C GLN A 348 -16.92 29.90 5.45
N MET A 349 -17.77 29.61 6.43
CA MET A 349 -17.39 28.84 7.61
C MET A 349 -18.22 27.57 7.73
N ALA A 350 -17.57 26.51 8.20
CA ALA A 350 -18.21 25.26 8.55
C ALA A 350 -18.64 25.27 10.02
N VAL A 351 -19.80 24.70 10.28
CA VAL A 351 -20.38 24.51 11.62
C VAL A 351 -20.43 23.01 11.90
N HIS A 352 -20.03 22.60 13.09
CA HIS A 352 -20.11 21.23 13.57
C HIS A 352 -20.81 21.17 14.92
N VAL A 353 -21.72 20.21 15.11
CA VAL A 353 -22.44 20.02 16.37
C VAL A 353 -21.79 18.91 17.20
N PRO A 354 -21.23 19.21 18.39
CA PRO A 354 -20.80 18.20 19.35
C PRO A 354 -21.99 17.37 19.85
N LEU A 355 -21.89 16.04 19.80
CA LEU A 355 -23.00 15.14 20.15
C LEU A 355 -22.87 14.52 21.54
N SER A 356 -21.69 14.04 21.89
CA SER A 356 -21.45 13.37 23.17
C SER A 356 -21.32 14.39 24.30
N ARG A 357 -21.66 13.97 25.52
CA ARG A 357 -21.53 14.82 26.71
C ARG A 357 -20.08 15.31 26.90
N MET A 358 -19.10 14.44 26.66
CA MET A 358 -17.67 14.76 26.74
C MET A 358 -17.18 15.75 25.69
N ALA A 359 -17.90 15.92 24.58
CA ALA A 359 -17.55 16.90 23.54
C ALA A 359 -18.22 18.27 23.77
N VAL A 360 -19.20 18.32 24.68
CA VAL A 360 -19.93 19.54 25.08
C VAL A 360 -19.38 20.10 26.38
N LEU A 361 -19.04 19.24 27.35
CA LEU A 361 -18.30 19.57 28.57
C LEU A 361 -16.86 19.98 28.24
#